data_AF-A0A7V4YS32-F1
#
_entry.id   AF-A0A7V4YS32-F1
#
_cell.length_a   1.000
_cell.length_b   1.000
_cell.length_c   1.000
_cell.angle_alpha   90.00
_cell.angle_beta   90.00
_cell.angle_gamma   90.00
#
_symmetry.space_group_name_H-M   'P 1'
#
loop_
_entity.id
_entity.type
_entity.pdbx_description
1 polymer ?
#
loop_
_entity_poly.entity_id
_entity_poly.type
_entity_poly.pdbx_seq_one_letter_code
_entity_poly.pdbx_strand_id
1 'polypeptide(L)'
;MTDETLQQTSALVRGPFELESTPGSEEELLALLAERIAEMLERRPEYLMSLLYRLDVLEEKIHPVMRPDAPEPANWGLARLVLERQKERAETKRTVKTKPLEGLEGWEW
;
A
#
# COMPACT_ATOMS: atom_id res chain seq x y z
N MET A 1 7.20 -15.61 -4.07
CA MET A 1 6.23 -15.14 -3.04
C MET A 1 5.17 -16.20 -2.88
N THR A 2 4.70 -16.47 -1.66
CA THR A 2 3.62 -17.44 -1.45
C THR A 2 2.30 -16.83 -1.91
N ASP A 3 1.42 -17.65 -2.47
CA ASP A 3 0.07 -17.26 -2.93
C ASP A 3 -0.71 -16.51 -1.83
N GLU A 4 -0.57 -16.94 -0.58
CA GLU A 4 -1.18 -16.29 0.59
C GLU A 4 -0.70 -14.84 0.83
N THR A 5 0.57 -14.55 0.56
CA THR A 5 1.14 -13.19 0.71
C THR A 5 0.59 -12.25 -0.36
N LEU A 6 0.41 -12.76 -1.58
CA LEU A 6 -0.20 -12.01 -2.68
C LEU A 6 -1.67 -11.69 -2.38
N GLN A 7 -2.44 -12.67 -1.89
CA GLN A 7 -3.85 -12.46 -1.54
C GLN A 7 -4.03 -11.41 -0.42
N GLN A 8 -3.21 -11.48 0.63
CA GLN A 8 -3.25 -10.50 1.73
C GLN A 8 -2.87 -9.09 1.25
N THR A 9 -1.82 -8.97 0.46
CA THR A 9 -1.35 -7.68 -0.08
C THR A 9 -2.38 -7.10 -1.04
N SER A 10 -2.94 -7.92 -1.93
CA SER A 10 -4.03 -7.55 -2.83
C SER A 10 -5.24 -7.01 -2.05
N ALA A 11 -5.68 -7.69 -0.99
CA ALA A 11 -6.80 -7.23 -0.16
C ALA A 11 -6.55 -5.86 0.50
N LEU A 12 -5.30 -5.58 0.93
CA LEU A 12 -4.93 -4.29 1.54
C LEU A 12 -4.92 -3.13 0.54
N VAL A 13 -4.68 -3.41 -0.75
CA VAL A 13 -4.58 -2.38 -1.80
C VAL A 13 -5.91 -2.18 -2.54
N ARG A 14 -6.66 -3.25 -2.80
CA ARG A 14 -7.87 -3.21 -3.64
C ARG A 14 -8.95 -2.28 -3.08
N GLY A 15 -9.20 -2.31 -1.77
CA GLY A 15 -10.20 -1.45 -1.14
C GLY A 15 -9.86 0.04 -1.27
N PRO A 16 -8.69 0.50 -0.78
CA PRO A 16 -8.31 1.91 -0.84
C PRO A 16 -8.20 2.50 -2.25
N PHE A 17 -7.80 1.69 -3.24
CA PHE A 17 -7.67 2.12 -4.65
C PHE A 17 -8.90 1.78 -5.51
N GLU A 18 -9.93 1.15 -4.94
CA GLU A 18 -11.15 0.73 -5.63
C GLU A 18 -10.87 -0.16 -6.85
N LEU A 19 -9.93 -1.09 -6.73
CA LEU A 19 -9.54 -1.99 -7.82
C LEU A 19 -10.60 -3.07 -8.02
N GLU A 20 -11.22 -3.09 -9.20
CA GLU A 20 -12.28 -4.04 -9.54
C GLU A 20 -11.73 -5.45 -9.78
N SER A 21 -10.57 -5.56 -10.43
CA SER A 21 -9.94 -6.83 -10.79
C SER A 21 -9.23 -7.51 -9.60
N THR A 22 -9.22 -8.84 -9.63
CA THR A 22 -8.39 -9.66 -8.73
C THR A 22 -7.12 -10.06 -9.49
N PRO A 23 -5.93 -9.57 -9.11
CA PRO A 23 -4.69 -9.91 -9.80
C PRO A 23 -4.31 -11.38 -9.56
N GLY A 24 -3.80 -12.03 -10.61
CA GLY A 24 -3.24 -13.38 -10.57
C GLY A 24 -1.75 -13.42 -10.22
N SER A 25 -1.04 -12.28 -10.30
CA SER A 25 0.37 -12.17 -9.89
C SER A 25 0.69 -10.82 -9.24
N GLU A 26 1.88 -10.69 -8.64
CA GLU A 26 2.34 -9.42 -8.07
C GLU A 26 2.57 -8.37 -9.18
N GLU A 27 3.11 -8.79 -10.31
CA GLU A 27 3.36 -7.92 -11.47
C GLU A 27 2.04 -7.37 -12.02
N GLU A 28 1.00 -8.21 -12.07
CA GLU A 28 -0.34 -7.78 -12.48
C GLU A 28 -0.95 -6.80 -11.46
N LEU A 29 -0.81 -7.08 -10.15
CA LEU A 29 -1.25 -6.15 -9.10
C LEU A 29 -0.54 -4.80 -9.22
N LEU A 30 0.77 -4.81 -9.47
CA LEU A 30 1.56 -3.60 -9.66
C LEU A 30 1.08 -2.81 -10.88
N ALA A 31 0.82 -3.48 -12.00
CA ALA A 31 0.32 -2.85 -13.22
C ALA A 31 -1.06 -2.22 -13.02
N LEU A 32 -2.01 -2.94 -12.42
CA LEU A 32 -3.35 -2.44 -12.09
C LEU A 32 -3.28 -1.21 -11.16
N LEU A 33 -2.40 -1.26 -10.17
CA LEU A 33 -2.19 -0.16 -9.24
C LEU A 33 -1.56 1.06 -9.94
N ALA A 34 -0.56 0.84 -10.80
CA ALA A 34 0.09 1.90 -11.56
C ALA A 34 -0.88 2.59 -12.53
N GLU A 35 -1.76 1.83 -13.18
CA GLU A 35 -2.82 2.37 -14.04
C GLU A 35 -3.80 3.23 -13.23
N ARG A 36 -4.27 2.69 -12.09
CA ARG A 36 -5.19 3.42 -11.21
C ARG A 36 -4.56 4.70 -10.67
N ILE A 37 -3.30 4.66 -10.25
CA ILE A 37 -2.56 5.83 -9.77
C ILE A 37 -2.38 6.87 -10.88
N ALA A 38 -2.14 6.46 -12.13
CA ALA A 38 -2.06 7.39 -13.25
C ALA A 38 -3.38 8.17 -13.43
N GLU A 39 -4.52 7.48 -13.39
CA GLU A 39 -5.83 8.13 -13.45
C GLU A 39 -6.04 9.10 -12.27
N MET A 40 -5.62 8.71 -11.06
CA MET A 40 -5.74 9.55 -9.88
C MET A 40 -4.82 10.78 -9.92
N LEU A 41 -3.60 10.65 -10.46
CA LEU A 41 -2.70 11.78 -10.67
C LEU A 41 -3.31 12.82 -11.61
N GLU A 42 -4.02 12.37 -12.65
CA GLU A 42 -4.66 13.26 -13.62
C GLU A 42 -5.94 13.91 -13.07
N ARG A 43 -6.78 13.12 -12.38
CA ARG A 43 -8.15 13.55 -12.03
C ARG A 43 -8.32 14.04 -10.59
N ARG A 44 -7.50 13.56 -9.65
CA ARG A 44 -7.66 13.80 -8.20
C ARG A 44 -6.34 13.64 -7.41
N PRO A 45 -5.28 14.40 -7.76
CA PRO A 45 -3.96 14.25 -7.15
C PRO A 45 -3.94 14.51 -5.64
N GLU A 46 -4.75 15.44 -5.12
CA GLU A 46 -4.84 15.73 -3.68
C GLU A 46 -5.42 14.53 -2.91
N TYR A 47 -6.41 13.85 -3.50
CA TYR A 47 -6.98 12.63 -2.94
C TYR A 47 -5.97 11.48 -2.94
N LEU A 48 -5.18 11.35 -4.01
CA LEU A 48 -4.09 10.38 -4.07
C LEU A 48 -3.07 10.64 -2.95
N MET A 49 -2.59 11.87 -2.79
CA MET A 49 -1.63 12.20 -1.73
C MET A 49 -2.21 11.91 -0.33
N SER A 50 -3.47 12.26 -0.09
CA SER A 50 -4.18 11.94 1.16
C SER A 50 -4.31 10.42 1.38
N LEU A 51 -4.45 9.65 0.31
CA LEU A 51 -4.48 8.19 0.38
C LEU A 51 -3.10 7.60 0.68
N LEU A 52 -2.05 8.07 0.02
CA LEU A 52 -0.66 7.65 0.26
C LEU A 52 -0.27 7.86 1.73
N TYR A 53 -0.63 9.01 2.31
CA TYR A 53 -0.40 9.28 3.72
C TYR A 53 -1.12 8.30 4.65
N ARG A 54 -2.40 8.00 4.38
CA ARG A 54 -3.19 7.00 5.15
C ARG A 54 -2.63 5.58 5.06
N LEU A 55 -1.89 5.29 4.00
CA LEU A 55 -1.23 4.00 3.78
C LEU A 55 0.20 3.96 4.33
N ASP A 56 0.61 5.00 5.08
CA ASP A 56 1.96 5.18 5.62
C ASP A 56 3.06 5.19 4.54
N VAL A 57 2.78 5.73 3.36
CA VAL A 57 3.81 5.95 2.34
C VAL A 57 4.56 7.25 2.67
N LEU A 58 5.85 7.11 2.98
CA LEU A 58 6.66 8.22 3.47
C LEU A 58 6.93 9.27 2.38
N GLU A 59 6.74 10.54 2.71
CA GLU A 59 6.95 11.68 1.79
C GLU A 59 8.38 11.72 1.22
N GLU A 60 9.38 11.40 2.05
CA GLU A 60 10.78 11.31 1.63
C GLU A 60 11.02 10.29 0.50
N LYS A 61 10.17 9.25 0.41
CA LYS A 61 10.20 8.26 -0.67
C LYS A 61 9.36 8.69 -1.88
N ILE A 62 8.28 9.44 -1.65
CA ILE A 62 7.41 9.97 -2.71
C ILE A 62 8.13 11.04 -3.55
N HIS A 63 8.85 11.96 -2.90
CA HIS A 63 9.43 13.10 -3.60
C HIS A 63 10.38 12.70 -4.74
N PRO A 64 11.31 11.74 -4.58
CA PRO A 64 12.18 11.26 -5.66
C PRO A 64 11.42 10.65 -6.85
N VAL A 65 10.34 9.92 -6.62
CA VAL A 65 9.58 9.24 -7.70
C VAL A 65 8.68 10.20 -8.48
N MET A 66 8.34 11.34 -7.88
CA MET A 66 7.53 12.40 -8.53
C MET A 66 8.35 13.35 -9.40
N ARG A 67 9.69 13.22 -9.42
CA ARG A 67 10.53 14.13 -10.18
C ARG A 67 10.44 13.86 -11.69
N PRO A 68 10.51 14.90 -12.54
CA PRO A 68 10.53 14.71 -14.00
C PRO A 68 11.74 13.91 -14.52
N ASP A 69 12.85 13.90 -13.77
CA ASP A 69 14.09 13.17 -14.10
C ASP A 69 14.15 11.79 -13.42
N ALA A 70 13.06 11.32 -12.81
CA ALA A 70 12.99 9.99 -12.25
C ALA A 70 13.20 8.93 -13.35
N PRO A 71 13.84 7.79 -13.02
CA PRO A 71 14.13 6.73 -13.99
C PRO A 71 12.88 6.06 -14.57
N GLU A 72 11.72 6.30 -13.95
CA GLU A 72 10.45 5.76 -14.39
C GLU A 72 9.30 6.73 -14.14
N PRO A 73 8.14 6.52 -14.79
CA PRO A 73 6.98 7.35 -14.58
C PRO A 73 6.50 7.33 -13.12
N ALA A 74 6.03 8.47 -12.63
CA ALA A 74 5.62 8.66 -11.24
C ALA A 74 4.57 7.65 -10.76
N ASN A 75 3.61 7.28 -11.62
CA ASN A 75 2.58 6.30 -11.29
C ASN A 75 3.16 4.91 -10.97
N TRP A 76 4.20 4.48 -11.69
CA TRP A 76 4.90 3.22 -11.45
C TRP A 76 5.75 3.28 -10.18
N GLY A 77 6.46 4.39 -9.95
CA GLY A 77 7.24 4.58 -8.73
C GLY A 77 6.35 4.58 -7.49
N LEU A 78 5.24 5.33 -7.53
CA LEU A 78 4.24 5.35 -6.46
C LEU A 78 3.59 3.98 -6.21
N ALA A 79 3.24 3.25 -7.28
CA ALA A 79 2.65 1.92 -7.15
C ALA A 79 3.60 0.95 -6.42
N ARG A 80 4.91 1.00 -6.71
CA ARG A 80 5.90 0.20 -5.98
C ARG A 80 5.98 0.58 -4.51
N LEU A 81 6.03 1.88 -4.19
CA LEU A 81 6.08 2.33 -2.80
C LEU A 81 4.87 1.87 -1.99
N VAL A 82 3.67 1.95 -2.58
CA VAL A 82 2.44 1.44 -1.95
C VAL A 82 2.53 -0.07 -1.71
N LEU A 83 2.94 -0.82 -2.73
CA LEU A 83 3.01 -2.27 -2.68
C LEU A 83 4.04 -2.75 -1.65
N GLU A 84 5.24 -2.16 -1.65
CA GLU A 84 6.30 -2.40 -0.65
C GLU A 84 5.77 -2.16 0.76
N ARG A 85 5.10 -1.02 0.98
CA ARG A 85 4.57 -0.67 2.29
C ARG A 85 3.47 -1.63 2.76
N GLN A 86 2.61 -2.09 1.85
CA GLN A 86 1.57 -3.06 2.22
C GLN A 86 2.17 -4.45 2.50
N LYS A 87 3.26 -4.83 1.84
CA LYS A 87 4.01 -6.06 2.14
C LYS A 87 4.65 -5.98 3.53
N GLU A 88 5.33 -4.88 3.85
CA GLU A 88 5.88 -4.65 5.19
C GLU A 88 4.80 -4.73 6.28
N ARG A 89 3.61 -4.17 6.02
CA ARG A 89 2.47 -4.22 6.93
C ARG A 89 1.96 -5.65 7.14
N ALA A 90 1.82 -6.42 6.06
CA ALA A 90 1.41 -7.81 6.13
C ALA A 90 2.43 -8.66 6.91
N GLU A 91 3.72 -8.45 6.68
CA GLU A 91 4.80 -9.13 7.40
C GLU A 91 4.86 -8.75 8.89
N THR A 92 4.72 -7.47 9.21
CA THR A 92 4.69 -6.98 10.60
C THR A 92 3.53 -7.62 11.36
N LYS A 93 2.34 -7.67 10.75
CA LYS A 93 1.16 -8.30 11.36
C LYS A 93 1.36 -9.80 11.62
N ARG A 94 2.14 -10.50 10.78
CA ARG A 94 2.45 -11.93 10.95
C ARG A 94 3.50 -12.20 12.02
N THR A 95 4.49 -11.30 12.14
CA THR A 95 5.66 -11.50 13.00
C THR A 95 5.48 -10.96 14.41
N VAL A 96 4.76 -9.84 14.57
CA VAL A 96 4.49 -9.24 15.88
C VAL A 96 3.34 -9.96 16.56
N LYS A 97 3.68 -10.87 17.48
CA LYS A 97 2.72 -11.45 18.43
C LYS A 97 2.56 -10.50 19.61
N THR A 98 1.45 -9.77 19.67
CA THR A 98 1.06 -9.04 20.89
C THR A 98 0.92 -10.05 22.02
N LYS A 99 1.69 -9.86 23.09
CA LYS A 99 1.45 -10.61 24.33
C LYS A 99 0.04 -10.28 24.81
N PRO A 100 -0.73 -11.27 25.29
CA PRO A 100 -1.96 -10.99 26.02
C PRO A 100 -1.65 -9.98 27.12
N LEU A 101 -2.56 -9.02 27.34
CA LEU A 101 -2.44 -8.07 28.44
C LEU A 101 -2.56 -8.85 29.77
N GLU A 102 -1.43 -9.17 30.38
CA GLU A 102 -1.39 -9.61 31.78
C GLU A 102 -1.54 -8.38 32.67
N GLY A 103 -2.61 -8.33 33.48
CA GLY A 103 -2.85 -7.26 34.47
C GLY A 103 -4.09 -6.37 34.27
N LEU A 104 -5.08 -6.78 33.47
CA LEU A 104 -6.39 -6.10 33.41
C LEU A 104 -7.33 -6.44 34.59
N GLU A 105 -6.83 -7.06 35.66
CA GLU A 105 -7.56 -7.16 36.94
C GLU A 105 -7.62 -5.78 37.59
N GLY A 106 -8.58 -4.93 37.18
CA GLY A 106 -8.83 -3.65 37.86
C GLY A 106 -9.32 -2.50 36.98
N TRP A 107 -9.49 -2.71 35.68
CA TRP A 107 -10.14 -1.72 34.80
C TRP A 107 -11.57 -2.16 34.48
N GLU A 108 -12.41 -2.18 35.52
CA GLU A 108 -13.86 -2.18 35.35
C GLU A 108 -14.32 -0.72 35.37
N TRP A 109 -14.90 -0.25 34.26
CA TRP A 109 -15.63 1.02 34.19
C TRP A 109 -17.12 0.74 34.16
#